data_AF-A0AAP9M6V8-F1
#
_entry.id   AF-A0AAP9M6V8-F1
#
_cell.length_a   1.000
_cell.length_b   1.000
_cell.length_c   1.000
_cell.angle_alpha   90.00
_cell.angle_beta   90.00
_cell.angle_gamma   90.00
#
_symmetry.space_group_name_H-M   'P 1'
#
loop_
_entity.id
_entity.type
_entity.pdbx_description
1 polymer ?
#
loop_
_entity_poly.entity_id
_entity_poly.type
_entity_poly.pdbx_seq_one_letter_code
_entity_poly.pdbx_strand_id
1 'polypeptide(L)'
;MNLIFEPDKLFTTIEVWNNEVERDTFLSSLLDVLDYVNNHDDIYILWNDEIASLLWETNIHPWKLDKSFYKSIMPSISHILYKNTLEISLETFDHVMECNPDFTIDIADIHIKENFYHMLHQVIHNNEVPNILVTSKNDKEFNLICFNVEDSIIPLVFTNLTNDFVIDNEFDKAWGSLSSSCIIELINKVHNEMYYTDKVYLYDFCFDSKFIKDIKSINSTKLRIKIITQIIKKLVFSFTITQNDKSLDDEMIGEFTGRFRISQGKRIEYIYQNNQIIFTRYYSESQHDEGIRHT
;
A
#
# COMPACT_ATOMS: atom_id res chain seq x y z
N MET A 1 7.15 -9.11 9.20
CA MET A 1 6.53 -9.02 7.87
C MET A 1 7.57 -9.40 6.82
N ASN A 2 7.18 -10.23 5.85
CA ASN A 2 8.03 -10.63 4.73
C ASN A 2 7.58 -9.87 3.47
N LEU A 3 8.46 -9.07 2.88
CA LEU A 3 8.20 -8.21 1.71
C LEU A 3 8.81 -8.79 0.44
N ILE A 4 8.06 -8.75 -0.65
CA ILE A 4 8.55 -9.00 -2.00
C ILE A 4 8.59 -7.66 -2.73
N PHE A 5 9.73 -7.33 -3.33
CA PHE A 5 9.83 -6.15 -4.18
C PHE A 5 9.37 -6.52 -5.58
N GLU A 6 8.46 -5.71 -6.12
CA GLU A 6 8.27 -5.67 -7.57
C GLU A 6 9.61 -5.38 -8.26
N PRO A 7 9.92 -6.00 -9.40
CA PRO A 7 11.17 -5.79 -10.12
C PRO A 7 11.56 -4.31 -10.30
N ASP A 8 10.64 -3.44 -10.71
CA ASP A 8 10.90 -2.01 -10.95
C ASP A 8 11.24 -1.22 -9.67
N LYS A 9 11.06 -1.80 -8.47
CA LYS A 9 11.53 -1.21 -7.19
C LYS A 9 13.01 -1.49 -6.93
N LEU A 10 13.57 -2.54 -7.52
CA LEU A 10 14.94 -3.00 -7.26
C LEU A 10 15.86 -2.83 -8.46
N PHE A 11 15.30 -2.95 -9.66
CA PHE A 11 16.01 -2.87 -10.93
C PHE A 11 15.52 -1.65 -11.72
N THR A 12 16.38 -1.15 -12.62
CA THR A 12 16.07 0.01 -13.47
C THR A 12 16.62 -0.18 -14.88
N THR A 13 16.07 0.55 -15.86
CA THR A 13 16.52 0.49 -17.24
C THR A 13 17.64 1.50 -17.52
N ILE A 14 18.37 1.30 -18.62
CA ILE A 14 19.45 2.21 -19.01
C ILE A 14 18.91 3.59 -19.41
N GLU A 15 17.70 3.66 -19.93
CA GLU A 15 17.00 4.89 -20.29
C GLU A 15 16.72 5.74 -19.04
N VAL A 16 16.11 5.12 -18.02
CA VAL A 16 15.86 5.76 -16.71
C VAL A 16 17.18 6.18 -16.07
N TRP A 17 18.20 5.32 -16.11
CA TRP A 17 19.50 5.62 -15.50
C TRP A 17 20.24 6.80 -16.15
N ASN A 18 20.11 6.96 -17.47
CA ASN A 18 20.74 8.06 -18.20
C ASN A 18 19.99 9.39 -18.02
N ASN A 19 18.76 9.36 -17.51
CA ASN A 19 18.00 10.54 -17.12
C ASN A 19 18.28 10.85 -15.63
N GLU A 20 19.04 11.91 -15.36
CA GLU A 20 19.43 12.30 -13.99
C GLU A 20 18.24 12.43 -13.03
N VAL A 21 17.13 13.05 -13.46
CA VAL A 21 15.96 13.27 -12.60
C VAL A 21 15.27 11.94 -12.25
N GLU A 22 15.11 11.06 -13.24
CA GLU A 22 14.45 9.76 -13.01
C GLU A 22 15.35 8.80 -12.22
N ARG A 23 16.65 8.79 -12.50
CA ARG A 23 17.66 8.06 -11.74
C ARG A 23 17.64 8.46 -10.27
N ASP A 24 17.68 9.75 -9.98
CA ASP A 24 17.71 10.26 -8.61
C ASP A 24 16.38 9.95 -7.89
N THR A 25 15.26 10.00 -8.61
CA THR A 25 13.94 9.57 -8.09
C THR A 25 13.93 8.08 -7.72
N PHE A 26 14.44 7.22 -8.60
CA PHE A 26 14.57 5.78 -8.35
C PHE A 26 15.46 5.50 -7.14
N LEU A 27 16.65 6.11 -7.10
CA LEU A 27 17.61 5.92 -6.00
C LEU A 27 17.05 6.41 -4.67
N SER A 28 16.41 7.59 -4.63
CA SER A 28 15.77 8.10 -3.42
C SER A 28 14.71 7.11 -2.94
N SER A 29 13.80 6.69 -3.81
CA SER A 29 12.73 5.76 -3.44
C SER A 29 13.27 4.42 -2.93
N LEU A 30 14.33 3.88 -3.53
CA LEU A 30 14.94 2.63 -3.08
C LEU A 30 15.63 2.81 -1.72
N LEU A 31 16.42 3.87 -1.55
CA LEU A 31 17.12 4.15 -0.31
C LEU A 31 16.17 4.42 0.85
N ASP A 32 15.08 5.15 0.63
CA ASP A 32 14.06 5.42 1.66
C ASP A 32 13.43 4.12 2.17
N VAL A 33 13.14 3.19 1.26
CA VAL A 33 12.60 1.86 1.60
C VAL A 33 13.63 1.02 2.36
N LEU A 34 14.88 1.00 1.89
CA LEU A 34 15.95 0.23 2.53
C LEU A 34 16.25 0.76 3.93
N ASP A 35 16.31 2.09 4.10
CA ASP A 35 16.52 2.72 5.40
C ASP A 35 15.34 2.41 6.34
N TYR A 36 14.12 2.41 5.82
CA TYR A 36 12.94 1.97 6.57
C TYR A 36 13.05 0.54 7.08
N VAL A 37 13.33 -0.41 6.19
CA VAL A 37 13.51 -1.83 6.54
C VAL A 37 14.64 -1.98 7.57
N ASN A 38 15.77 -1.30 7.38
CA ASN A 38 16.91 -1.38 8.28
C ASN A 38 16.63 -0.88 9.71
N ASN A 39 15.63 0.00 9.86
CA ASN A 39 15.20 0.56 11.13
C ASN A 39 14.04 -0.23 11.80
N HIS A 40 13.53 -1.28 11.16
CA HIS A 40 12.43 -2.11 11.67
C HIS A 40 12.83 -3.59 11.68
N ASP A 41 13.22 -4.09 12.85
CA ASP A 41 13.76 -5.45 13.04
C ASP A 41 12.79 -6.58 12.69
N ASP A 42 11.49 -6.28 12.55
CA ASP A 42 10.44 -7.23 12.21
C ASP A 42 10.12 -7.30 10.72
N ILE A 43 10.79 -6.51 9.87
CA ILE A 43 10.57 -6.50 8.42
C ILE A 43 11.74 -7.17 7.70
N TYR A 44 11.43 -8.15 6.85
CA TYR A 44 12.41 -8.86 6.03
C TYR A 44 12.05 -8.75 4.56
N ILE A 45 13.06 -8.64 3.70
CA ILE A 45 12.91 -8.71 2.25
C ILE A 45 13.09 -10.18 1.85
N LEU A 46 12.05 -10.79 1.27
CA LEU A 46 12.19 -12.12 0.70
C LEU A 46 13.16 -12.08 -0.47
N TRP A 47 14.05 -13.04 -0.50
CA TRP A 47 15.20 -13.03 -1.40
C TRP A 47 15.54 -14.45 -1.84
N ASN A 48 15.97 -14.63 -3.08
CA ASN A 48 16.49 -15.91 -3.56
C ASN A 48 17.82 -15.70 -4.30
N ASP A 49 18.50 -16.81 -4.55
CA ASP A 49 19.81 -16.80 -5.21
C ASP A 49 19.74 -16.31 -6.66
N GLU A 50 18.62 -16.56 -7.36
CA GLU A 50 18.44 -16.12 -8.74
C GLU A 50 18.34 -14.60 -8.85
N ILE A 51 17.53 -13.94 -8.01
CA ILE A 51 17.43 -12.48 -7.91
C ILE A 51 18.76 -11.90 -7.42
N ALA A 52 19.43 -12.56 -6.47
CA ALA A 52 20.76 -12.15 -6.02
C ALA A 52 21.76 -12.15 -7.19
N SER A 53 21.81 -13.23 -7.98
CA SER A 53 22.70 -13.35 -9.13
C SER A 53 22.35 -12.31 -10.20
N LEU A 54 21.05 -12.14 -10.50
CA LEU A 54 20.57 -11.09 -11.43
C LEU A 54 21.00 -9.70 -10.96
N LEU A 55 20.88 -9.39 -9.66
CA LEU A 55 21.25 -8.09 -9.13
C LEU A 55 22.76 -7.88 -9.01
N TRP A 56 23.54 -8.90 -8.62
CA TRP A 56 24.95 -8.77 -8.21
C TRP A 56 25.97 -9.30 -9.22
N GLU A 57 25.63 -10.31 -10.00
CA GLU A 57 26.59 -10.99 -10.88
C GLU A 57 26.43 -10.59 -12.35
N THR A 58 25.20 -10.25 -12.78
CA THR A 58 24.97 -9.87 -14.17
C THR A 58 25.33 -8.41 -14.45
N ASN A 59 25.71 -8.08 -15.69
CA ASN A 59 25.90 -6.70 -16.13
C ASN A 59 24.59 -6.03 -16.60
N ILE A 60 23.43 -6.56 -16.17
CA ILE A 60 22.12 -6.05 -16.58
C ILE A 60 21.84 -4.69 -15.94
N HIS A 61 22.32 -4.47 -14.71
CA HIS A 61 21.97 -3.27 -13.97
C HIS A 61 22.83 -2.04 -14.36
N PRO A 62 22.22 -0.92 -14.81
CA PRO A 62 22.93 0.28 -15.27
C PRO A 62 23.95 0.85 -14.27
N TRP A 63 23.64 0.83 -12.97
CA TRP A 63 24.56 1.33 -11.93
C TRP A 63 25.89 0.60 -11.83
N LYS A 64 26.04 -0.61 -12.41
CA LYS A 64 27.32 -1.34 -12.44
C LYS A 64 28.24 -0.83 -13.53
N LEU A 65 27.64 -0.27 -14.58
CA LEU A 65 28.36 0.35 -15.68
C LEU A 65 28.93 1.70 -15.24
N ASP A 66 28.28 2.37 -14.29
CA ASP A 66 28.76 3.60 -13.68
C ASP A 66 29.67 3.33 -12.47
N LYS A 67 30.99 3.40 -12.70
CA LYS A 67 32.01 3.16 -11.67
C LYS A 67 31.90 4.09 -10.46
N SER A 68 31.37 5.30 -10.63
CA SER A 68 31.27 6.28 -9.54
C SER A 68 30.16 5.88 -8.58
N PHE A 69 28.96 5.65 -9.11
CA PHE A 69 27.79 5.20 -8.36
C PHE A 69 27.96 3.80 -7.78
N TYR A 70 28.55 2.88 -8.53
CA TYR A 70 28.83 1.53 -8.05
C TYR A 70 29.64 1.56 -6.75
N LYS A 71 30.66 2.42 -6.67
CA LYS A 71 31.52 2.50 -5.48
C LYS A 71 30.88 3.25 -4.31
N SER A 72 30.03 4.24 -4.57
CA SER A 72 29.45 5.07 -3.52
C SER A 72 28.19 4.46 -2.90
N ILE A 73 27.30 3.89 -3.71
CA ILE A 73 25.96 3.47 -3.27
C ILE A 73 25.87 1.96 -3.01
N MET A 74 26.54 1.11 -3.81
CA MET A 74 26.40 -0.35 -3.66
C MET A 74 26.80 -0.89 -2.29
N PRO A 75 27.86 -0.41 -1.62
CA PRO A 75 28.17 -0.90 -0.28
C PRO A 75 27.00 -0.72 0.69
N SER A 76 26.29 0.41 0.62
CA SER A 76 25.14 0.70 1.47
C SER A 76 23.95 -0.19 1.12
N ILE A 77 23.60 -0.29 -0.17
CA ILE A 77 22.49 -1.12 -0.63
C ILE A 77 22.74 -2.60 -0.31
N SER A 78 23.92 -3.13 -0.63
CA SER A 78 24.27 -4.53 -0.35
C SER A 78 24.28 -4.81 1.16
N HIS A 79 24.85 -3.93 1.98
CA HIS A 79 24.85 -4.11 3.43
C HIS A 79 23.43 -4.20 4.00
N ILE A 80 22.53 -3.29 3.58
CA ILE A 80 21.15 -3.29 4.07
C ILE A 80 20.38 -4.52 3.58
N LEU A 81 20.52 -4.87 2.30
CA LEU A 81 19.87 -6.06 1.75
C LEU A 81 20.33 -7.31 2.50
N TYR A 82 21.63 -7.61 2.54
CA TYR A 82 22.13 -8.82 3.22
C TYR A 82 21.76 -8.90 4.71
N LYS A 83 21.67 -7.77 5.40
CA LYS A 83 21.27 -7.74 6.81
C LYS A 83 19.79 -8.09 7.00
N ASN A 84 18.93 -7.65 6.08
CA ASN A 84 17.47 -7.69 6.27
C ASN A 84 16.76 -8.61 5.26
N THR A 85 17.50 -9.47 4.55
CA THR A 85 16.90 -10.47 3.65
C THR A 85 16.59 -11.76 4.38
N LEU A 86 15.41 -12.33 4.09
CA LEU A 86 15.07 -13.71 4.43
C LEU A 86 15.13 -14.55 3.16
N GLU A 87 16.05 -15.49 3.13
CA GLU A 87 16.26 -16.37 1.99
C GLU A 87 15.07 -17.33 1.83
N ILE A 88 14.57 -17.46 0.60
CA ILE A 88 13.51 -18.38 0.23
C ILE A 88 14.01 -19.32 -0.86
N SER A 89 13.94 -20.61 -0.61
CA SER A 89 14.22 -21.63 -1.63
C SER A 89 13.01 -21.75 -2.55
N LEU A 90 13.23 -21.59 -3.85
CA LEU A 90 12.18 -21.78 -4.84
C LEU A 90 12.05 -23.26 -5.19
N GLU A 91 10.85 -23.80 -5.01
CA GLU A 91 10.50 -25.09 -5.57
C GLU A 91 10.22 -24.98 -7.07
N THR A 92 10.41 -26.08 -7.80
CA THR A 92 9.99 -26.18 -9.19
C THR A 92 8.50 -26.42 -9.26
N PHE A 93 7.76 -25.47 -9.84
CA PHE A 93 6.32 -25.59 -10.05
C PHE A 93 6.01 -25.98 -11.49
N ASP A 94 5.08 -26.92 -11.67
CA ASP A 94 4.63 -27.38 -13.00
C ASP A 94 3.75 -26.33 -13.72
N HIS A 95 3.22 -25.36 -12.98
CA HIS A 95 2.32 -24.34 -13.48
C HIS A 95 2.80 -22.93 -13.10
N VAL A 96 2.69 -22.01 -14.06
CA VAL A 96 2.93 -20.59 -13.84
C VAL A 96 1.74 -20.01 -13.08
N MET A 97 2.02 -19.23 -12.04
CA MET A 97 0.99 -18.49 -11.32
C MET A 97 0.30 -17.49 -12.25
N GLU A 98 -1.03 -17.40 -12.20
CA GLU A 98 -1.77 -16.36 -12.92
C GLU A 98 -1.97 -15.14 -12.02
N CYS A 99 -1.89 -13.94 -12.60
CA CYS A 99 -2.13 -12.68 -11.90
C CYS A 99 -3.10 -11.83 -12.71
N ASN A 100 -4.15 -11.31 -12.05
CA ASN A 100 -5.14 -10.45 -12.70
C ASN A 100 -5.46 -9.21 -11.86
N PRO A 101 -5.26 -7.98 -12.38
CA PRO A 101 -4.56 -7.67 -13.64
C PRO A 101 -3.08 -8.06 -13.57
N ASP A 102 -2.41 -8.21 -14.70
CA ASP A 102 -0.96 -8.48 -14.68
C ASP A 102 -0.16 -7.28 -14.14
N PHE A 103 1.04 -7.54 -13.62
CA PHE A 103 1.97 -6.49 -13.22
C PHE A 103 2.56 -5.80 -14.45
N THR A 104 2.53 -4.47 -14.44
CA THR A 104 3.19 -3.64 -15.45
C THR A 104 4.65 -3.47 -15.04
N ILE A 105 5.54 -4.29 -15.59
CA ILE A 105 6.99 -4.25 -15.30
C ILE A 105 7.72 -3.73 -16.54
N ASP A 106 8.49 -2.65 -16.41
CA ASP A 106 9.20 -2.03 -17.53
C ASP A 106 10.51 -2.76 -17.88
N ILE A 107 11.09 -3.48 -16.94
CA ILE A 107 12.34 -4.20 -17.14
C ILE A 107 12.17 -5.27 -18.23
N ALA A 108 13.01 -5.18 -19.26
CA ALA A 108 12.94 -6.06 -20.43
C ALA A 108 13.41 -7.50 -20.15
N ASP A 109 14.14 -7.74 -19.07
CA ASP A 109 14.64 -9.08 -18.74
C ASP A 109 13.51 -9.97 -18.21
N ILE A 110 13.13 -10.95 -19.02
CA ILE A 110 12.07 -11.89 -18.70
C ILE A 110 12.38 -12.74 -17.45
N HIS A 111 13.65 -13.02 -17.18
CA HIS A 111 14.04 -13.85 -16.04
C HIS A 111 13.83 -13.14 -14.71
N ILE A 112 13.98 -11.81 -14.68
CA ILE A 112 13.64 -11.01 -13.50
C ILE A 112 12.13 -11.12 -13.23
N LYS A 113 11.31 -10.96 -14.29
CA LYS A 113 9.86 -11.10 -14.19
C LYS A 113 9.49 -12.50 -13.70
N GLU A 114 9.97 -13.56 -14.35
CA GLU A 114 9.69 -14.96 -13.99
C GLU A 114 10.04 -15.28 -12.53
N ASN A 115 11.23 -14.86 -12.06
CA ASN A 115 11.63 -15.07 -10.68
C ASN A 115 10.72 -14.37 -9.67
N PHE A 116 10.25 -13.16 -10.00
CA PHE A 116 9.27 -12.47 -9.17
C PHE A 116 7.95 -13.27 -9.05
N TYR A 117 7.41 -13.81 -10.15
CA TYR A 117 6.20 -14.67 -10.06
C TYR A 117 6.48 -15.99 -9.32
N HIS A 118 7.66 -16.57 -9.46
CA HIS A 118 8.04 -17.77 -8.70
C HIS A 118 8.10 -17.51 -7.20
N MET A 119 8.66 -16.36 -6.78
CA MET A 119 8.65 -15.96 -5.38
C MET A 119 7.22 -15.78 -4.84
N LEU A 120 6.35 -15.10 -5.61
CA LEU A 120 4.93 -14.98 -5.25
C LEU A 120 4.25 -16.34 -5.12
N HIS A 121 4.48 -17.24 -6.09
CA HIS A 121 3.96 -18.60 -6.06
C HIS A 121 4.44 -19.35 -4.81
N GLN A 122 5.74 -19.29 -4.49
CA GLN A 122 6.30 -19.96 -3.31
C GLN A 122 5.68 -19.46 -2.00
N VAL A 123 5.47 -18.14 -1.85
CA VAL A 123 4.81 -17.58 -0.66
C VAL A 123 3.37 -18.09 -0.53
N ILE A 124 2.63 -18.09 -1.63
CA ILE A 124 1.26 -18.62 -1.67
C ILE A 124 1.25 -20.13 -1.36
N HIS A 125 2.18 -20.90 -1.93
CA HIS A 125 2.29 -22.33 -1.70
C HIS A 125 2.56 -22.65 -0.22
N ASN A 126 3.31 -21.79 0.47
CA ASN A 126 3.55 -21.86 1.90
C ASN A 126 2.34 -21.43 2.76
N ASN A 127 1.17 -21.18 2.14
CA ASN A 127 -0.04 -20.66 2.77
C ASN A 127 0.13 -19.26 3.41
N GLU A 128 0.99 -18.43 2.84
CA GLU A 128 1.19 -17.05 3.26
C GLU A 128 0.53 -16.06 2.29
N VAL A 129 0.12 -14.90 2.79
CA VAL A 129 -0.37 -13.79 1.96
C VAL A 129 0.82 -12.91 1.57
N PRO A 130 1.12 -12.72 0.27
CA PRO A 130 2.25 -11.90 -0.15
C PRO A 130 2.07 -10.43 0.25
N ASN A 131 3.11 -9.83 0.83
CA ASN A 131 3.25 -8.39 1.00
C ASN A 131 4.17 -7.87 -0.10
N ILE A 132 3.61 -7.11 -1.04
CA ILE A 132 4.30 -6.70 -2.27
C ILE A 132 4.51 -5.19 -2.22
N LEU A 133 5.77 -4.77 -2.29
CA LEU A 133 6.11 -3.38 -2.52
C LEU A 133 6.13 -3.12 -4.04
N VAL A 134 5.25 -2.25 -4.51
CA VAL A 134 5.06 -1.96 -5.93
C VAL A 134 5.30 -0.48 -6.24
N THR A 135 5.60 -0.19 -7.50
CA THR A 135 5.58 1.16 -8.06
C THR A 135 4.16 1.69 -8.18
N SER A 136 4.00 3.00 -8.38
CA SER A 136 2.68 3.63 -8.57
C SER A 136 1.92 3.11 -9.80
N LYS A 137 2.62 2.53 -10.78
CA LYS A 137 2.00 1.89 -11.96
C LYS A 137 1.17 0.66 -11.60
N ASN A 138 1.50 0.04 -10.48
CA ASN A 138 0.88 -1.17 -9.97
C ASN A 138 0.15 -0.91 -8.64
N ASP A 139 -0.19 0.35 -8.34
CA ASP A 139 -1.05 0.73 -7.22
C ASP A 139 -2.52 0.37 -7.49
N LYS A 140 -2.81 -0.92 -7.46
CA LYS A 140 -4.11 -1.52 -7.75
C LYS A 140 -4.25 -2.84 -7.01
N GLU A 141 -5.48 -3.33 -6.93
CA GLU A 141 -5.76 -4.65 -6.36
C GLU A 141 -5.40 -5.74 -7.38
N PHE A 142 -4.77 -6.80 -6.91
CA PHE A 142 -4.41 -7.98 -7.69
C PHE A 142 -5.16 -9.20 -7.18
N ASN A 143 -5.43 -10.14 -8.08
CA ASN A 143 -5.86 -11.48 -7.75
C ASN A 143 -4.83 -12.47 -8.24
N LEU A 144 -4.18 -13.17 -7.32
CA LEU A 144 -3.16 -14.18 -7.60
C LEU A 144 -3.81 -15.56 -7.56
N ILE A 145 -3.66 -16.33 -8.64
CA ILE A 145 -4.24 -17.66 -8.78
C ILE A 145 -3.09 -18.65 -8.90
N CYS A 146 -2.99 -19.53 -7.90
CA CYS A 146 -2.02 -20.59 -7.83
C CYS A 146 -2.73 -21.92 -8.04
N PHE A 147 -2.40 -22.69 -9.08
CA PHE A 147 -3.11 -23.94 -9.40
C PHE A 147 -3.06 -25.01 -8.30
N ASN A 148 -2.09 -24.92 -7.38
CA ASN A 148 -1.93 -25.84 -6.26
C ASN A 148 -2.71 -25.41 -5.00
N VAL A 149 -3.34 -24.24 -5.02
CA VAL A 149 -4.16 -23.70 -3.94
C VAL A 149 -5.56 -23.45 -4.52
N GLU A 150 -6.59 -24.11 -3.98
CA GLU A 150 -7.95 -24.06 -4.56
C GLU A 150 -8.55 -22.63 -4.59
N ASP A 151 -7.96 -21.70 -3.85
CA ASP A 151 -8.42 -20.33 -3.69
C ASP A 151 -7.49 -19.30 -4.36
N SER A 152 -8.11 -18.25 -4.91
CA SER A 152 -7.41 -17.06 -5.36
C SER A 152 -7.06 -16.15 -4.18
N ILE A 153 -5.84 -15.61 -4.16
CA ILE A 153 -5.31 -14.81 -3.05
C ILE A 153 -5.19 -13.34 -3.48
N ILE A 154 -5.66 -12.44 -2.61
CA ILE A 154 -5.49 -11.00 -2.77
C ILE A 154 -4.28 -10.58 -1.92
N PRO A 155 -3.15 -10.19 -2.55
CA PRO A 155 -1.95 -9.78 -1.82
C PRO A 155 -2.17 -8.43 -1.11
N LEU A 156 -1.29 -8.14 -0.15
CA LEU A 156 -1.14 -6.81 0.42
C LEU A 156 -0.16 -6.03 -0.45
N VAL A 157 -0.60 -4.87 -0.94
CA VAL A 157 0.16 -4.05 -1.88
C VAL A 157 0.52 -2.74 -1.18
N PHE A 158 1.80 -2.39 -1.23
CA PHE A 158 2.36 -1.17 -0.65
C PHE A 158 3.02 -0.37 -1.77
N THR A 159 2.75 0.92 -1.85
CA THR A 159 3.47 1.81 -2.80
C THR A 159 4.59 2.56 -2.12
N ASN A 160 4.42 2.83 -0.82
CA ASN A 160 5.39 3.52 0.01
C ASN A 160 5.42 2.95 1.44
N LEU A 161 6.42 2.11 1.73
CA LEU A 161 6.61 1.48 3.03
C LEU A 161 6.72 2.47 4.20
N THR A 162 7.36 3.63 3.99
CA THR A 162 7.57 4.60 5.08
C THR A 162 6.25 5.26 5.49
N ASN A 163 5.36 5.52 4.53
CA ASN A 163 4.05 6.09 4.80
C ASN A 163 3.03 5.03 5.22
N ASP A 164 3.10 3.81 4.68
CA ASP A 164 2.08 2.80 4.93
C ASP A 164 2.27 2.07 6.29
N PHE A 165 3.50 2.02 6.83
CA PHE A 165 3.85 1.16 7.98
C PHE A 165 4.18 1.92 9.30
N VAL A 166 4.62 3.19 9.25
CA VAL A 166 4.67 4.07 10.45
C VAL A 166 3.28 4.22 11.09
N ILE A 167 2.25 4.00 10.29
CA ILE A 167 0.87 3.96 10.74
C ILE A 167 0.69 2.79 11.71
N ASP A 168 0.92 1.53 11.31
CA ASP A 168 0.47 0.33 12.06
C ASP A 168 0.76 0.35 13.58
N ASN A 169 1.98 0.64 14.03
CA ASN A 169 2.33 0.54 15.46
C ASN A 169 1.74 1.67 16.34
N GLU A 170 1.80 2.92 15.88
CA GLU A 170 1.19 4.03 16.63
C GLU A 170 -0.32 4.04 16.49
N PHE A 171 -0.80 3.64 15.32
CA PHE A 171 -2.20 3.56 14.98
C PHE A 171 -2.89 2.47 15.79
N ASP A 172 -2.29 1.29 15.99
CA ASP A 172 -2.88 0.25 16.84
C ASP A 172 -2.99 0.68 18.31
N LYS A 173 -1.99 1.40 18.82
CA LYS A 173 -2.03 1.98 20.16
C LYS A 173 -3.14 3.04 20.28
N ALA A 174 -3.22 3.96 19.32
CA ALA A 174 -4.26 4.98 19.27
C ALA A 174 -5.66 4.37 19.08
N TRP A 175 -5.76 3.29 18.31
CA TRP A 175 -7.00 2.62 17.98
C TRP A 175 -7.56 1.82 19.15
N GLY A 176 -6.71 1.17 19.95
CA GLY A 176 -7.13 0.48 21.18
C GLY A 176 -7.80 1.44 22.19
N SER A 177 -7.33 2.68 22.27
CA SER A 177 -7.88 3.74 23.12
C SER A 177 -8.83 4.70 22.39
N LEU A 178 -9.47 4.27 21.29
CA LEU A 178 -10.21 5.16 20.40
C LEU A 178 -11.20 6.07 21.15
N SER A 179 -11.00 7.37 20.99
CA SER A 179 -11.86 8.48 21.40
C SER A 179 -11.92 9.50 20.27
N SER A 180 -12.84 10.47 20.33
CA SER A 180 -12.97 11.48 19.27
C SER A 180 -11.67 12.27 19.07
N SER A 181 -11.02 12.69 20.17
CA SER A 181 -9.75 13.42 20.10
C SER A 181 -8.62 12.55 19.54
N CYS A 182 -8.53 11.28 19.94
CA CYS A 182 -7.51 10.37 19.41
C CYS A 182 -7.66 10.15 17.89
N ILE A 183 -8.89 10.04 17.38
CA ILE A 183 -9.12 9.91 15.93
C ILE A 183 -8.72 11.21 15.20
N ILE A 184 -9.05 12.38 15.75
CA ILE A 184 -8.66 13.67 15.16
C ILE A 184 -7.14 13.81 15.13
N GLU A 185 -6.45 13.50 16.22
CA GLU A 185 -4.98 13.51 16.29
C GLU A 185 -4.37 12.58 15.25
N LEU A 186 -4.92 11.37 15.10
CA LEU A 186 -4.48 10.37 14.13
C LEU A 186 -4.68 10.85 12.69
N ILE A 187 -5.86 11.41 12.38
CA ILE A 187 -6.17 11.99 11.06
C ILE A 187 -5.21 13.13 10.74
N ASN A 188 -4.96 14.03 11.68
CA ASN A 188 -4.04 15.15 11.50
C ASN A 188 -2.61 14.68 11.28
N LYS A 189 -2.16 13.67 12.04
CA LYS A 189 -0.84 13.07 11.86
C LYS A 189 -0.70 12.48 10.46
N VAL A 190 -1.63 11.61 10.07
CA VAL A 190 -1.62 10.94 8.75
C VAL A 190 -1.74 11.96 7.61
N HIS A 191 -2.53 13.02 7.75
CA HIS A 191 -2.64 14.08 6.75
C HIS A 191 -1.34 14.90 6.62
N ASN A 192 -0.77 15.34 7.74
CA ASN A 192 0.38 16.24 7.74
C ASN A 192 1.69 15.54 7.41
N GLU A 193 1.80 14.24 7.68
CA GLU A 193 3.04 13.49 7.51
C GLU A 193 3.02 12.58 6.27
N MET A 194 1.84 12.20 5.74
CA MET A 194 1.76 11.10 4.76
C MET A 194 0.93 11.42 3.52
N TYR A 195 -0.36 11.72 3.68
CA TYR A 195 -1.28 11.85 2.53
C TYR A 195 -1.83 13.27 2.42
N TYR A 196 -1.74 13.83 1.21
CA TYR A 196 -2.27 15.16 0.89
C TYR A 196 -1.65 16.29 1.71
N THR A 197 -0.36 16.18 2.04
CA THR A 197 0.40 17.15 2.87
C THR A 197 0.41 18.58 2.29
N ASP A 198 0.17 18.72 0.99
CA ASP A 198 0.05 20.00 0.28
C ASP A 198 -1.38 20.59 0.30
N LYS A 199 -2.35 19.86 0.85
CA LYS A 199 -3.76 20.26 0.91
C LYS A 199 -4.13 20.79 2.28
N VAL A 200 -5.21 21.58 2.30
CA VAL A 200 -5.85 22.06 3.51
C VAL A 200 -7.23 21.43 3.62
N TYR A 201 -7.69 21.17 4.84
CA TYR A 201 -9.06 20.75 5.03
C TYR A 201 -10.02 21.84 4.57
N LEU A 202 -11.02 21.44 3.82
CA LEU A 202 -12.09 22.31 3.33
C LEU A 202 -13.17 22.52 4.40
N TYR A 203 -13.22 21.65 5.41
CA TYR A 203 -14.28 21.58 6.40
C TYR A 203 -13.70 21.32 7.79
N ASP A 204 -14.34 21.89 8.81
CA ASP A 204 -14.18 21.40 10.17
C ASP A 204 -14.79 20.00 10.27
N PHE A 205 -14.37 19.19 11.25
CA PHE A 205 -14.94 17.85 11.40
C PHE A 205 -15.00 17.36 12.82
N CYS A 206 -15.94 16.46 13.09
CA CYS A 206 -16.06 15.74 14.34
C CYS A 206 -16.72 14.37 14.13
N PHE A 207 -16.71 13.55 15.18
CA PHE A 207 -17.19 12.17 15.15
C PHE A 207 -18.34 11.98 16.13
N ASP A 208 -19.46 11.43 15.65
CA ASP A 208 -20.52 10.98 16.51
C ASP A 208 -20.04 9.80 17.36
N SER A 209 -20.51 9.72 18.61
CA SER A 209 -20.16 8.64 19.52
C SER A 209 -20.47 7.25 18.94
N LYS A 210 -21.53 7.12 18.14
CA LYS A 210 -21.90 5.85 17.53
C LYS A 210 -21.00 5.51 16.36
N PHE A 211 -20.53 6.49 15.56
CA PHE A 211 -19.48 6.25 14.57
C PHE A 211 -18.22 5.65 15.21
N ILE A 212 -17.73 6.28 16.29
CA ILE A 212 -16.53 5.83 17.01
C ILE A 212 -16.72 4.38 17.49
N LYS A 213 -17.90 4.07 18.04
CA LYS A 213 -18.24 2.71 18.47
C LYS A 213 -18.26 1.72 17.29
N ASP A 214 -18.83 2.13 16.16
CA ASP A 214 -18.92 1.30 14.96
C ASP A 214 -17.51 0.91 14.47
N ILE A 215 -16.57 1.87 14.38
CA ILE A 215 -15.21 1.61 13.88
C ILE A 215 -14.24 0.99 14.90
N LYS A 216 -14.49 1.17 16.20
CA LYS A 216 -13.64 0.63 17.27
C LYS A 216 -13.57 -0.89 17.27
N SER A 217 -14.62 -1.56 16.78
CA SER A 217 -14.69 -3.02 16.69
C SER A 217 -13.89 -3.63 15.53
N ILE A 218 -13.37 -2.80 14.61
CA ILE A 218 -12.64 -3.25 13.44
C ILE A 218 -11.26 -3.74 13.88
N ASN A 219 -10.93 -5.00 13.59
CA ASN A 219 -9.63 -5.61 13.92
C ASN A 219 -8.60 -5.54 12.79
N SER A 220 -9.03 -5.37 11.55
CA SER A 220 -8.13 -5.35 10.39
C SER A 220 -7.43 -4.00 10.27
N THR A 221 -6.11 -3.95 10.49
CA THR A 221 -5.32 -2.71 10.43
C THR A 221 -5.41 -2.05 9.05
N LYS A 222 -5.26 -2.83 7.97
CA LYS A 222 -5.49 -2.37 6.58
C LYS A 222 -6.82 -1.62 6.41
N LEU A 223 -7.90 -2.16 6.96
CA LEU A 223 -9.22 -1.54 6.87
C LEU A 223 -9.31 -0.24 7.69
N ARG A 224 -8.66 -0.21 8.86
CA ARG A 224 -8.62 1.00 9.68
C ARG A 224 -7.84 2.13 8.98
N ILE A 225 -6.68 1.82 8.39
CA ILE A 225 -5.91 2.78 7.58
C ILE A 225 -6.79 3.31 6.45
N LYS A 226 -7.47 2.41 5.73
CA LYS A 226 -8.37 2.78 4.64
C LYS A 226 -9.51 3.70 5.09
N ILE A 227 -10.03 3.51 6.30
CA ILE A 227 -11.04 4.42 6.88
C ILE A 227 -10.45 5.83 7.06
N ILE A 228 -9.28 5.92 7.66
CA ILE A 228 -8.63 7.22 7.92
C ILE A 228 -8.24 7.93 6.62
N THR A 229 -7.65 7.22 5.66
CA THR A 229 -7.27 7.81 4.37
C THR A 229 -8.48 8.31 3.59
N GLN A 230 -9.59 7.56 3.57
CA GLN A 230 -10.82 8.00 2.91
C GLN A 230 -11.48 9.19 3.64
N ILE A 231 -11.41 9.24 4.97
CA ILE A 231 -11.84 10.42 5.74
C ILE A 231 -11.02 11.65 5.35
N ILE A 232 -9.69 11.54 5.35
CA ILE A 232 -8.80 12.64 4.96
C ILE A 232 -9.12 13.10 3.54
N LYS A 233 -9.23 12.14 2.61
CA LYS A 233 -9.60 12.40 1.22
C LYS A 233 -10.91 13.18 1.10
N LYS A 234 -11.91 12.81 1.89
CA LYS A 234 -13.19 13.53 1.97
C LYS A 234 -13.06 14.95 2.54
N LEU A 235 -12.12 15.18 3.45
CA LEU A 235 -11.88 16.49 4.07
C LEU A 235 -11.08 17.45 3.18
N VAL A 236 -10.20 16.95 2.32
CA VAL A 236 -9.31 17.78 1.47
C VAL A 236 -9.84 18.03 0.05
N PHE A 237 -10.75 17.18 -0.45
CA PHE A 237 -11.31 17.32 -1.78
C PHE A 237 -12.76 17.81 -1.78
N SER A 238 -13.10 18.61 -2.80
CA SER A 238 -14.47 19.08 -2.98
C SER A 238 -15.40 17.92 -3.32
N PHE A 239 -16.69 18.14 -3.09
CA PHE A 239 -17.72 17.16 -3.43
C PHE A 239 -17.64 16.72 -4.91
N THR A 240 -17.52 17.67 -5.84
CA THR A 240 -17.40 17.35 -7.28
C THR A 240 -16.22 16.43 -7.61
N ILE A 241 -15.08 16.61 -6.93
CA ILE A 241 -13.91 15.74 -7.14
C ILE A 241 -14.18 14.35 -6.57
N THR A 242 -14.72 14.28 -5.35
CA THR A 242 -14.96 13.03 -4.63
C THR A 242 -16.06 12.16 -5.23
N GLN A 243 -17.07 12.75 -5.89
CA GLN A 243 -18.09 11.99 -6.64
C GLN A 243 -17.52 11.26 -7.86
N ASN A 244 -16.54 11.87 -8.54
CA ASN A 244 -15.94 11.28 -9.74
C ASN A 244 -14.79 10.33 -9.39
N ASP A 245 -14.41 10.26 -8.12
CA ASP A 245 -13.37 9.38 -7.64
C ASP A 245 -13.92 7.98 -7.39
N LYS A 246 -13.58 7.04 -8.26
CA LYS A 246 -14.05 5.64 -8.18
C LYS A 246 -13.67 4.92 -6.88
N SER A 247 -12.66 5.40 -6.15
CA SER A 247 -12.25 4.79 -4.88
C SER A 247 -13.10 5.25 -3.70
N LEU A 248 -13.67 6.46 -3.76
CA LEU A 248 -14.44 7.06 -2.67
C LEU A 248 -15.95 7.03 -2.98
N ASP A 249 -16.35 7.22 -4.24
CA ASP A 249 -17.74 7.06 -4.71
C ASP A 249 -18.72 7.82 -3.81
N ASP A 250 -18.43 9.11 -3.61
CA ASP A 250 -19.19 9.98 -2.70
C ASP A 250 -20.57 10.29 -3.26
N GLU A 251 -21.60 10.13 -2.44
CA GLU A 251 -22.98 10.36 -2.86
C GLU A 251 -23.80 11.02 -1.75
N MET A 252 -24.66 11.97 -2.14
CA MET A 252 -25.65 12.53 -1.23
C MET A 252 -26.87 11.61 -1.21
N ILE A 253 -27.26 11.17 -0.01
CA ILE A 253 -28.47 10.36 0.23
C ILE A 253 -29.61 11.16 0.86
N GLY A 254 -29.34 12.42 1.21
CA GLY A 254 -30.32 13.39 1.67
C GLY A 254 -29.84 14.81 1.38
N GLU A 255 -30.56 15.81 1.87
CA GLU A 255 -30.20 17.22 1.65
C GLU A 255 -28.85 17.58 2.27
N PHE A 256 -28.58 17.03 3.47
CA PHE A 256 -27.35 17.27 4.24
C PHE A 256 -26.62 15.99 4.60
N THR A 257 -27.09 14.85 4.13
CA THR A 257 -26.53 13.54 4.46
C THR A 257 -25.83 12.97 3.25
N GLY A 258 -24.55 12.67 3.40
CA GLY A 258 -23.76 11.99 2.39
C GLY A 258 -23.24 10.66 2.90
N ARG A 259 -22.80 9.83 1.97
CA ARG A 259 -22.08 8.60 2.27
C ARG A 259 -20.99 8.39 1.22
N PHE A 260 -19.89 7.77 1.65
CA PHE A 260 -18.82 7.36 0.76
C PHE A 260 -18.35 5.95 1.06
N ARG A 261 -17.70 5.35 0.07
CA ARG A 261 -17.23 3.97 0.07
C ARG A 261 -15.84 3.86 0.69
N ILE A 262 -15.67 2.84 1.52
CA ILE A 262 -14.38 2.38 2.03
C ILE A 262 -13.90 1.19 1.20
N SER A 263 -14.78 0.21 0.97
CA SER A 263 -14.54 -0.93 0.07
C SER A 263 -15.87 -1.40 -0.53
N GLN A 264 -15.83 -2.43 -1.37
CA GLN A 264 -17.06 -3.16 -1.69
C GLN A 264 -17.73 -3.57 -0.38
N GLY A 265 -19.01 -3.23 -0.23
CA GLY A 265 -19.74 -3.58 0.97
C GLY A 265 -19.38 -2.77 2.24
N LYS A 266 -18.52 -1.74 2.22
CA LYS A 266 -18.25 -0.94 3.44
C LYS A 266 -18.37 0.55 3.16
N ARG A 267 -19.10 1.28 4.00
CA ARG A 267 -19.42 2.70 3.79
C ARG A 267 -19.33 3.52 5.08
N ILE A 268 -19.04 4.81 4.94
CA ILE A 268 -19.15 5.81 6.00
C ILE A 268 -20.26 6.79 5.64
N GLU A 269 -21.11 7.11 6.60
CA GLU A 269 -22.11 8.18 6.49
C GLU A 269 -21.63 9.41 7.24
N TYR A 270 -22.02 10.56 6.73
CA TYR A 270 -21.74 11.83 7.35
C TYR A 270 -22.90 12.82 7.15
N ILE A 271 -22.95 13.81 8.03
CA ILE A 271 -23.84 14.97 7.92
C ILE A 271 -23.00 16.21 7.67
N TYR A 272 -23.41 17.03 6.70
CA TYR A 272 -22.81 18.32 6.40
C TYR A 272 -23.67 19.45 6.98
N GLN A 273 -23.17 20.17 7.97
CA GLN A 273 -23.89 21.26 8.61
C GLN A 273 -22.92 22.37 9.03
N ASN A 274 -23.26 23.64 8.73
CA ASN A 274 -22.48 24.81 9.18
C ASN A 274 -20.98 24.75 8.81
N ASN A 275 -20.64 24.30 7.60
CA ASN A 275 -19.25 24.10 7.16
C ASN A 275 -18.46 23.05 7.98
N GLN A 276 -19.17 22.18 8.69
CA GLN A 276 -18.62 21.05 9.44
C GLN A 276 -19.14 19.73 8.88
N ILE A 277 -18.27 18.72 8.82
CA ILE A 277 -18.62 17.33 8.54
C ILE A 277 -18.68 16.56 9.86
N ILE A 278 -19.82 15.93 10.13
CA ILE A 278 -20.03 15.06 11.30
C ILE A 278 -20.13 13.63 10.79
N PHE A 279 -19.14 12.79 11.09
CA PHE A 279 -19.18 11.38 10.72
C PHE A 279 -20.08 10.60 11.68
N THR A 280 -21.14 9.98 11.17
CA THR A 280 -22.26 9.46 11.98
C THR A 280 -22.30 7.94 12.11
N ARG A 281 -21.94 7.22 11.04
CA ARG A 281 -22.04 5.75 10.93
C ARG A 281 -20.90 5.17 10.13
N TYR A 282 -20.51 3.96 10.54
CA TYR A 282 -19.76 3.05 9.68
C TYR A 282 -20.59 1.79 9.46
N TYR A 283 -20.84 1.46 8.19
CA TYR A 283 -21.59 0.28 7.78
C TYR A 283 -20.63 -0.81 7.31
N SER A 284 -20.74 -1.98 7.93
CA SER A 284 -20.04 -3.20 7.50
C SER A 284 -20.79 -3.93 6.38
N GLU A 285 -20.18 -4.96 5.79
CA GLU A 285 -20.73 -5.71 4.65
C GLU A 285 -22.14 -6.26 4.91
N SER A 286 -22.44 -6.69 6.13
CA SER A 286 -23.72 -7.28 6.51
C SER A 286 -24.85 -6.26 6.70
N GLN A 287 -24.60 -4.96 6.55
CA GLN A 287 -25.55 -3.88 6.86
C GLN A 287 -25.95 -3.03 5.65
N HIS A 288 -25.60 -3.45 4.42
CA HIS A 288 -25.92 -2.67 3.20
C HIS A 288 -27.41 -2.40 3.02
N ASP A 289 -28.26 -3.33 3.45
CA ASP A 289 -29.71 -3.25 3.24
C ASP A 289 -30.45 -2.48 4.34
N GLU A 290 -29.82 -2.19 5.48
CA GLU A 290 -30.48 -1.45 6.57
C GLU A 290 -30.64 0.06 6.26
N GLY A 291 -29.85 0.59 5.34
CA GLY A 291 -29.83 2.02 4.96
C GLY A 291 -30.56 2.37 3.67
N ILE A 292 -31.00 1.39 2.88
CA ILE A 292 -31.73 1.63 1.63
C ILE A 292 -33.22 1.74 1.96
N ARG A 293 -33.64 2.88 2.50
CA ARG A 293 -35.06 3.24 2.48
C ARG A 293 -35.42 3.59 1.04
N HIS A 294 -36.06 2.67 0.34
CA HIS A 294 -36.80 2.98 -0.87
C HIS A 294 -37.85 4.06 -0.52
N THR A 295 -37.57 5.30 -0.90
CA THR A 295 -38.59 6.34 -1.12
C THR A 295 -39.05 6.27 -2.56
#